data_AF-A0A3N6AFE3-F1
#
_entry.id   AF-A0A3N6AFE3-F1
#
_cell.length_a   1.000
_cell.length_b   1.000
_cell.length_c   1.000
_cell.angle_alpha   90.00
_cell.angle_beta   90.00
_cell.angle_gamma   90.00
#
_symmetry.space_group_name_H-M   'P 1'
#
loop_
_entity.id
_entity.type
_entity.pdbx_description
1 polymer ?
#
loop_
_entity_poly.entity_id
_entity_poly.type
_entity_poly.pdbx_seq_one_letter_code
_entity_poly.pdbx_strand_id
1 'polypeptide(L)'
;IAAIGPFVRAMEAAARRQCVAVLMERQPSSIADVCWPPVWGESRVPLPALPEFVELLRAFGREPAIERLERSPIEKVIVTNTIPCPANRSQKIVVLSVARLLGQAIRSIHEETSVSSLFV
;
A
#
# COMPACT_ATOMS: atom_id res chain seq x y z
N ILE A 1 8.38 -12.76 16.87
CA ILE A 1 7.03 -12.16 16.72
C ILE A 1 6.65 -11.26 17.90
N ALA A 2 6.94 -11.62 19.17
CA ALA A 2 6.60 -10.78 20.33
C ALA A 2 7.15 -9.33 20.27
N ALA A 3 8.32 -9.11 19.66
CA ALA A 3 8.96 -7.79 19.55
C ALA A 3 8.21 -6.77 18.65
N ILE A 4 7.37 -7.21 17.70
CA ILE A 4 6.66 -6.31 16.78
C ILE A 4 5.22 -6.01 17.21
N GLY A 5 4.74 -6.65 18.29
CA GLY A 5 3.35 -6.50 18.75
C GLY A 5 2.92 -5.06 19.03
N PRO A 6 3.73 -4.23 19.72
CA PRO A 6 3.43 -2.82 19.92
C PRO A 6 3.33 -2.03 18.59
N PHE A 7 4.23 -2.29 17.64
CA PHE A 7 4.22 -1.66 16.31
C PHE A 7 2.96 -2.02 15.52
N VAL A 8 2.60 -3.31 15.46
CA VAL A 8 1.40 -3.78 14.76
C VAL A 8 0.13 -3.17 15.37
N ARG A 9 0.04 -3.07 16.70
CA ARG A 9 -1.09 -2.43 17.38
C ARG A 9 -1.21 -0.93 17.08
N ALA A 10 -0.09 -0.21 17.03
CA ALA A 10 -0.09 1.21 16.67
C ALA A 10 -0.53 1.40 15.20
N MET A 11 -0.05 0.56 14.29
CA MET A 11 -0.45 0.56 12.88
C MET A 11 -1.95 0.26 12.71
N GLU A 12 -2.47 -0.76 13.39
CA GLU A 12 -3.91 -1.09 13.35
C GLU A 12 -4.78 0.04 13.90
N ALA A 13 -4.40 0.64 15.03
CA ALA A 13 -5.14 1.76 15.61
C ALA A 13 -5.26 2.95 14.64
N ALA A 14 -4.23 3.17 13.81
CA ALA A 14 -4.25 4.18 12.75
C ALA A 14 -5.09 3.75 11.53
N ALA A 15 -5.05 2.48 11.13
CA ALA A 15 -5.66 1.99 9.89
C ALA A 15 -7.19 1.81 9.94
N ARG A 16 -7.81 1.68 11.13
CA ARG A 16 -9.25 1.35 11.29
C ARG A 16 -10.26 2.34 10.70
N ARG A 17 -9.83 3.47 10.11
CA ARG A 17 -10.71 4.45 9.45
C ARG A 17 -10.67 4.40 7.92
N GLN A 18 -9.66 3.77 7.30
CA GLN A 18 -9.50 3.72 5.85
C GLN A 18 -8.86 2.40 5.41
N CYS A 19 -9.60 1.62 4.62
CA CYS A 19 -9.06 0.41 4.00
C CYS A 19 -8.38 0.79 2.69
N VAL A 20 -7.07 0.56 2.59
CA VAL A 20 -6.29 0.73 1.36
C VAL A 20 -6.01 -0.66 0.80
N ALA A 21 -6.64 -1.00 -0.33
CA ALA A 21 -6.30 -2.19 -1.09
C ALA A 21 -5.08 -1.88 -1.96
N VAL A 22 -3.94 -2.47 -1.63
CA VAL A 22 -2.74 -2.44 -2.49
C VAL A 22 -2.79 -3.66 -3.38
N LEU A 23 -3.08 -3.46 -4.67
CA LEU A 23 -3.14 -4.52 -5.67
C LEU A 23 -1.81 -4.58 -6.41
N MET A 24 -1.27 -5.78 -6.58
CA MET A 24 -0.07 -6.01 -7.38
C MET A 24 -0.45 -6.13 -8.86
N GLU A 25 0.48 -5.81 -9.75
CA GLU A 25 0.27 -5.94 -11.20
C GLU A 25 0.16 -7.41 -11.65
N ARG A 26 0.74 -8.35 -10.89
CA ARG A 26 0.76 -9.79 -11.18
C ARG A 26 0.63 -10.64 -9.92
N GLN A 27 0.28 -11.91 -10.10
CA GLN A 27 0.33 -12.95 -9.06
C GLN A 27 1.56 -13.87 -9.25
N PRO A 28 2.13 -14.45 -8.16
CA PRO A 28 1.76 -14.26 -6.76
C PRO A 28 2.11 -12.86 -6.27
N SER A 29 1.27 -12.32 -5.39
CA SER A 29 1.36 -10.91 -4.97
C SER A 29 2.31 -10.72 -3.79
N SER A 30 2.77 -11.81 -3.16
CA SER A 30 3.59 -11.75 -1.95
C SER A 30 4.25 -13.11 -1.66
N ILE A 31 5.39 -13.09 -0.96
CA ILE A 31 6.03 -14.29 -0.41
C ILE A 31 5.10 -15.08 0.54
N ALA A 32 4.08 -14.40 1.08
CA ALA A 32 3.06 -15.05 1.88
C ALA A 32 2.36 -16.18 1.12
N ASP A 33 2.25 -16.14 -0.22
CA ASP A 33 1.67 -17.24 -1.00
C ASP A 33 2.46 -18.55 -0.81
N VAL A 34 3.80 -18.47 -0.75
CA VAL A 34 4.68 -19.63 -0.52
C VAL A 34 4.67 -20.06 0.94
N CYS A 35 4.65 -19.09 1.86
CA CYS A 35 4.70 -19.36 3.30
C CYS A 35 3.34 -19.74 3.91
N TRP A 36 2.22 -19.58 3.19
CA TRP A 36 0.88 -19.78 3.74
C TRP A 36 0.61 -21.23 4.16
N PRO A 37 0.81 -22.25 3.29
CA PRO A 37 0.47 -23.61 3.64
C PRO A 37 1.29 -24.16 4.83
N PRO A 38 2.61 -23.91 4.93
CA PRO A 38 3.38 -24.30 6.11
C PRO A 38 2.91 -23.68 7.43
N VAL A 39 2.31 -22.49 7.40
CA VAL A 39 1.88 -21.76 8.61
C VAL A 39 0.44 -22.10 8.99
N TRP A 40 -0.45 -22.23 8.01
CA TRP A 40 -1.90 -22.32 8.24
C TRP A 40 -2.51 -23.69 7.87
N GLY A 41 -1.75 -24.59 7.25
CA GLY A 41 -2.21 -25.93 6.88
C GLY A 41 -3.16 -25.96 5.68
N GLU A 42 -3.36 -24.83 4.98
CA GLU A 42 -4.23 -24.72 3.81
C GLU A 42 -3.59 -23.89 2.70
N SER A 43 -4.09 -24.01 1.48
CA SER A 43 -3.67 -23.16 0.36
C SER A 43 -4.24 -21.75 0.51
N ARG A 44 -3.43 -20.74 0.20
CA ARG A 44 -3.91 -19.35 0.15
C ARG A 44 -4.81 -19.15 -1.06
N VAL A 45 -5.96 -18.50 -0.86
CA VAL A 45 -6.76 -17.98 -1.97
C VAL A 45 -6.09 -16.71 -2.52
N PRO A 46 -5.71 -16.67 -3.80
CA PRO A 46 -4.98 -15.51 -4.32
C PRO A 46 -5.95 -14.33 -4.55
N LEU A 47 -5.58 -13.14 -4.08
CA LEU A 47 -6.29 -11.90 -4.38
C LEU A 47 -6.04 -11.49 -5.83
N PRO A 48 -7.04 -11.03 -6.59
CA PRO A 48 -6.86 -10.66 -8.00
C PRO A 48 -5.74 -9.64 -8.15
N ALA A 49 -4.95 -9.75 -9.22
CA ALA A 49 -4.03 -8.67 -9.58
C ALA A 49 -4.84 -7.48 -10.11
N LEU A 50 -4.16 -6.34 -10.26
CA LEU A 50 -4.79 -5.08 -10.63
C LEU A 50 -5.62 -5.19 -11.94
N PRO A 51 -5.13 -5.83 -13.03
CA PRO A 51 -5.91 -5.96 -14.25
C PRO A 51 -7.23 -6.71 -14.03
N GLU A 52 -7.19 -7.86 -13.36
CA GLU A 52 -8.36 -8.71 -13.10
C GLU A 52 -9.34 -8.01 -12.14
N PHE A 53 -8.82 -7.26 -11.18
CA PHE A 53 -9.67 -6.47 -10.30
C PHE A 53 -10.36 -5.32 -11.03
N VAL A 54 -9.68 -4.67 -11.98
CA VAL A 54 -10.31 -3.63 -12.83
C VAL A 54 -11.41 -4.25 -13.69
N GLU A 55 -11.18 -5.43 -14.29
CA GLU A 55 -12.22 -6.16 -15.03
C GLU A 55 -13.43 -6.48 -14.15
N LEU A 56 -13.19 -6.95 -12.94
CA LEU A 56 -14.26 -7.24 -11.97
C LEU A 56 -15.05 -5.97 -11.61
N LEU A 57 -14.36 -4.85 -11.37
CA LEU A 57 -15.01 -3.57 -11.11
C LEU A 57 -15.87 -3.11 -12.30
N ARG A 58 -15.37 -3.28 -13.53
CA ARG A 58 -16.14 -3.01 -14.75
C ARG A 58 -17.39 -3.86 -14.86
N ALA A 59 -17.28 -5.15 -14.57
CA ALA A 59 -18.42 -6.06 -14.56
C ALA A 59 -19.49 -5.63 -13.54
N PHE A 60 -19.08 -5.00 -12.44
CA PHE A 60 -19.98 -4.38 -11.45
C PHE A 60 -20.44 -2.96 -11.81
N GLY A 61 -20.16 -2.45 -13.01
CA GLY A 61 -20.51 -1.10 -13.44
C GLY A 61 -19.72 0.00 -12.72
N ARG A 62 -18.53 -0.32 -12.20
CA ARG A 62 -17.65 0.61 -11.47
C ARG A 62 -16.37 0.83 -12.26
N GLU A 63 -16.28 1.89 -13.05
CA GLU A 63 -14.99 2.25 -13.67
C GLU A 63 -14.13 3.04 -12.66
N PRO A 64 -12.85 2.66 -12.45
CA PRO A 64 -11.87 3.53 -11.82
C PRO A 64 -11.59 4.71 -12.76
N ALA A 65 -11.92 5.92 -12.33
CA ALA A 65 -11.88 7.09 -13.19
C ALA A 65 -11.41 8.32 -12.40
N ILE A 66 -10.47 9.09 -12.95
CA ILE A 66 -9.93 10.29 -12.30
C ILE A 66 -11.03 11.35 -12.15
N GLU A 67 -12.02 11.34 -13.04
CA GLU A 67 -13.20 12.19 -13.05
C GLU A 67 -14.04 12.01 -11.78
N ARG A 68 -14.03 10.81 -11.18
CA ARG A 68 -14.69 10.56 -9.89
C ARG A 68 -14.02 11.33 -8.77
N LEU A 69 -12.69 11.42 -8.78
CA LEU A 69 -11.96 12.23 -7.82
C LEU A 69 -12.23 13.72 -8.04
N GLU A 70 -12.18 14.17 -9.29
CA GLU A 70 -12.45 15.57 -9.65
C GLU A 70 -13.85 16.03 -9.21
N ARG A 71 -14.88 15.20 -9.45
CA ARG A 71 -16.28 15.49 -9.07
C ARG A 71 -16.58 15.29 -7.58
N SER A 72 -15.68 14.65 -6.83
CA SER A 72 -15.90 14.39 -5.40
C SER A 72 -15.77 15.66 -4.56
N PRO A 73 -16.38 15.70 -3.35
CA PRO A 73 -16.18 16.79 -2.38
C PRO A 73 -14.78 16.77 -1.75
N ILE A 74 -13.91 15.83 -2.12
CA ILE A 74 -12.53 15.75 -1.62
C ILE A 74 -11.77 16.99 -2.10
N GLU A 75 -11.15 17.70 -1.15
CA GLU A 75 -10.32 18.88 -1.45
C GLU A 75 -8.95 18.47 -1.99
N LYS A 76 -8.27 17.57 -1.27
CA LYS A 76 -6.93 17.05 -1.64
C LYS A 76 -6.78 15.59 -1.27
N VAL A 77 -6.04 14.87 -2.12
CA VAL A 77 -5.56 13.51 -1.88
C VAL A 77 -4.04 13.58 -1.79
N ILE A 78 -3.52 13.32 -0.60
CA ILE A 78 -2.07 13.28 -0.36
C ILE A 78 -1.58 11.85 -0.60
N VAL A 79 -0.64 11.68 -1.53
CA VAL A 79 -0.01 10.38 -1.85
C VAL A 79 1.50 10.47 -1.74
N THR A 80 2.17 9.33 -1.62
CA THR A 80 3.63 9.24 -1.67
C THR A 80 4.12 8.92 -3.07
N ASN A 81 5.34 9.30 -3.41
CA ASN A 81 5.99 8.97 -4.68
C ASN A 81 6.56 7.53 -4.74
N THR A 82 5.95 6.58 -4.02
CA THR A 82 6.35 5.16 -3.99
C THR A 82 6.02 4.44 -5.29
N ILE A 83 5.01 4.93 -6.02
CA ILE A 83 4.67 4.52 -7.38
C ILE A 83 4.77 5.78 -8.26
N PRO A 84 5.42 5.73 -9.43
CA PRO A 84 5.45 6.84 -10.36
C PRO A 84 4.03 7.31 -10.70
N CYS A 85 3.74 8.59 -10.46
CA CYS A 85 2.45 9.17 -10.75
C CYS A 85 2.51 9.88 -12.12
N PRO A 86 1.56 9.64 -13.04
CA PRO A 86 1.60 10.23 -14.38
C PRO A 86 1.43 11.75 -14.33
N ALA A 87 1.93 12.43 -15.37
CA ALA A 87 1.94 13.90 -15.45
C ALA A 87 0.52 14.49 -15.55
N ASN A 88 -0.43 13.77 -16.13
CA ASN A 88 -1.83 14.18 -16.34
C ASN A 88 -2.74 13.86 -15.14
N ARG A 89 -2.20 13.85 -13.92
CA ARG A 89 -2.98 13.61 -12.69
C ARG A 89 -3.92 14.78 -12.35
N SER A 90 -4.93 14.48 -11.54
CA SER A 90 -5.81 15.49 -10.93
C SER A 90 -5.01 16.52 -10.12
N GLN A 91 -5.44 17.79 -10.17
CA GLN A 91 -4.88 18.86 -9.33
C GLN A 91 -5.15 18.65 -7.84
N LYS A 92 -6.16 17.82 -7.50
CA LYS A 92 -6.43 17.39 -6.13
C LYS A 92 -5.36 16.44 -5.60
N ILE A 93 -4.56 15.79 -6.46
CA ILE A 93 -3.51 14.85 -6.04
C ILE A 93 -2.22 15.61 -5.77
N VAL A 94 -1.81 15.61 -4.50
CA VAL A 94 -0.52 16.15 -4.06
C VAL A 94 0.41 14.97 -3.76
N VAL A 95 1.58 14.96 -4.42
CA VAL A 95 2.58 13.91 -4.25
C VAL A 95 3.67 14.39 -3.31
N LEU A 96 3.87 13.67 -2.20
CA LEU A 96 4.96 13.89 -1.26
C LEU A 96 6.06 12.86 -1.47
N SER A 97 7.31 13.28 -1.30
CA SER A 97 8.44 12.37 -1.45
C SER A 97 8.71 11.60 -0.15
N VAL A 98 8.88 10.28 -0.25
CA VAL A 98 9.39 9.44 0.84
C VAL A 98 10.89 9.15 0.73
N ALA A 99 11.58 9.74 -0.25
CA ALA A 99 12.99 9.45 -0.52
C ALA A 99 13.90 9.68 0.70
N ARG A 100 13.64 10.73 1.49
CA ARG A 100 14.40 11.00 2.73
C ARG A 100 14.25 9.87 3.74
N LEU A 101 13.01 9.41 3.98
CA LEU A 101 12.73 8.33 4.93
C LEU A 101 13.39 7.03 4.48
N LEU A 102 13.25 6.67 3.20
CA LEU A 102 13.87 5.48 2.63
C LEU A 102 15.40 5.55 2.68
N GLY A 103 16.00 6.70 2.35
CA GLY A 103 17.44 6.91 2.42
C GLY A 103 17.98 6.77 3.84
N GLN A 104 17.28 7.28 4.85
CA GLN A 104 17.65 7.09 6.25
C GLN A 104 17.52 5.63 6.68
N ALA A 105 16.47 4.92 6.26
CA ALA A 105 16.32 3.50 6.55
C ALA A 105 17.46 2.67 5.95
N ILE A 106 17.83 2.91 4.69
CA ILE A 106 18.97 2.24 4.02
C ILE A 106 20.26 2.50 4.80
N ARG A 107 20.52 3.76 5.17
CA ARG A 107 21.70 4.11 5.97
C ARG A 107 21.72 3.39 7.31
N SER A 108 20.61 3.36 8.03
CA SER A 108 20.54 2.66 9.32
C SER A 108 20.79 1.16 9.20
N ILE A 109 20.24 0.52 8.16
CA ILE A 109 20.51 -0.89 7.87
C ILE A 109 22.00 -1.11 7.56
N HIS A 110 22.61 -0.23 6.76
CA HIS A 110 24.02 -0.34 6.40
C HIS A 110 24.98 -0.10 7.58
N GLU A 111 24.63 0.82 8.47
CA GLU A 111 25.41 1.18 9.66
C GLU A 111 25.06 0.33 10.89
N GLU A 112 24.20 -0.69 10.75
CA GLU A 112 23.70 -1.54 11.85
C GLU A 112 23.07 -0.73 13.01
N THR A 113 22.48 0.42 12.70
CA THR A 113 21.76 1.26 13.67
C THR A 113 20.26 1.00 13.64
N SER A 114 19.54 1.45 14.69
CA SER A 114 18.11 1.18 14.82
C SER A 114 17.27 1.96 13.80
N VAL A 115 16.49 1.24 12.98
CA VAL A 115 15.50 1.84 12.05
C VAL A 115 14.32 2.42 12.81
N SER A 116 14.06 1.96 14.03
CA SER A 116 12.92 2.41 14.84
C SER A 116 12.99 3.91 15.19
N SER A 117 14.17 4.52 15.16
CA SER A 117 14.34 5.97 15.38
C SER A 117 13.70 6.84 14.30
N LEU A 118 13.29 6.27 13.15
CA LEU A 118 12.62 7.01 12.08
C LEU A 118 11.14 7.33 12.39
N PHE A 119 10.58 6.73 13.44
CA PHE A 119 9.17 6.79 13.79
C PHE A 119 8.92 7.34 15.20
N VAL A 120 9.91 8.02 15.80
CA VAL A 120 9.85 8.66 17.13
C VAL A 120 9.63 10.16 16.98
#